data_AF-A0A504KEQ2-F1
#
_entry.id   AF-A0A504KEQ2-F1
#
_cell.length_a   1.000
_cell.length_b   1.000
_cell.length_c   1.000
_cell.angle_alpha   90.00
_cell.angle_beta   90.00
_cell.angle_gamma   90.00
#
_symmetry.space_group_name_H-M   'P 1'
#
loop_
_entity.id
_entity.type
_entity.pdbx_description
1 polymer ?
#
loop_
_entity_poly.entity_id
_entity_poly.type
_entity_poly.pdbx_seq_one_letter_code
_entity_poly.pdbx_strand_id
1 'polypeptide(L)' 'MRIEQIIDFDALRAGFAEWWKGHLEMVKDNFGEGETYVEAVRLLDEDPLQALQWYVEDMRRGLRAA' A
#
# COMPACT_ATOMS: atom_id res chain seq x y z
N MET A 1 2.24 -31.35 -10.65
CA MET A 1 3.00 -30.55 -9.66
C MET A 1 2.14 -29.34 -9.31
N ARG A 2 1.51 -29.31 -8.13
CA ARG A 2 0.86 -28.09 -7.62
C ARG A 2 1.98 -27.20 -7.12
N ILE A 3 2.16 -26.04 -7.73
CA ILE A 3 2.98 -24.98 -7.14
C ILE A 3 2.09 -24.41 -6.03
N GLU A 4 2.34 -24.82 -4.79
CA GLU A 4 1.81 -24.06 -3.65
C GLU A 4 2.64 -22.77 -3.59
N GLN A 5 2.07 -21.68 -4.07
CA GLN A 5 2.66 -20.36 -3.85
C GLN A 5 2.55 -20.07 -2.36
N ILE A 6 3.65 -20.24 -1.65
CA ILE A 6 3.79 -19.75 -0.29
C ILE A 6 3.88 -18.23 -0.39
N ILE A 7 2.96 -17.54 0.29
CA ILE A 7 3.03 -16.09 0.42
C ILE A 7 4.19 -15.76 1.35
N ASP A 8 5.18 -15.02 0.82
CA ASP A 8 6.22 -14.41 1.64
C ASP A 8 5.67 -13.15 2.30
N PHE A 9 5.28 -13.28 3.57
CA PHE A 9 4.73 -12.17 4.35
C PHE A 9 5.77 -11.12 4.72
N ASP A 10 7.06 -11.46 4.77
CA ASP A 10 8.11 -10.48 5.03
C ASP A 10 8.33 -9.59 3.80
N ALA A 11 8.37 -10.19 2.62
CA ALA A 11 8.41 -9.44 1.36
C ALA A 11 7.14 -8.59 1.17
N LEU A 12 5.96 -9.13 1.49
CA LEU A 12 4.70 -8.39 1.43
C LEU A 12 4.73 -7.17 2.37
N ARG A 13 5.19 -7.35 3.61
CA ARG A 13 5.30 -6.27 4.59
C ARG A 13 6.27 -5.18 4.12
N ALA A 14 7.43 -5.57 3.59
CA ALA A 14 8.42 -4.62 3.10
C ALA A 14 7.88 -3.80 1.91
N GLY A 15 7.30 -4.46 0.91
CA GLY A 15 6.74 -3.77 -0.26
C GLY A 15 5.56 -2.86 0.09
N PHE A 16 4.67 -3.32 0.97
CA PHE A 16 3.58 -2.49 1.47
C PHE A 16 4.10 -1.25 2.20
N ALA A 17 5.12 -1.39 3.06
CA ALA A 17 5.67 -0.26 3.81
C ALA A 17 6.32 0.80 2.91
N GLU A 18 6.98 0.39 1.82
CA GLU A 18 7.53 1.32 0.83
C GLU A 18 6.43 2.03 0.04
N TRP A 19 5.45 1.27 -0.47
CA TRP A 19 4.30 1.84 -1.17
C TRP A 19 3.54 2.83 -0.28
N TRP A 20 3.34 2.48 0.98
CA TRP A 20 2.63 3.29 1.96
C TRP A 20 3.32 4.65 2.19
N LYS A 21 4.64 4.67 2.31
CA LYS A 21 5.41 5.92 2.43
C LYS A 21 5.23 6.80 1.20
N GLY A 22 5.34 6.23 0.00
CA GLY A 22 5.15 6.96 -1.25
C GLY A 22 3.72 7.51 -1.40
N HIS A 23 2.71 6.76 -0.94
CA HIS A 23 1.33 7.21 -0.92
C HIS A 23 1.15 8.44 0.00
N LEU A 24 1.68 8.39 1.23
CA LEU A 24 1.59 9.51 2.16
C LEU A 24 2.38 10.74 1.69
N GLU A 25 3.54 10.56 1.05
CA GLU A 25 4.28 11.65 0.42
C GLU A 25 3.46 12.32 -0.69
N MET A 26 2.81 11.52 -1.54
CA MET A 26 1.91 12.03 -2.59
C MET A 26 0.69 12.77 -2.01
N VAL A 27 0.09 12.28 -0.92
CA VAL A 27 -1.00 12.98 -0.24
C VAL A 27 -0.51 14.30 0.36
N LYS A 28 0.68 14.29 0.97
CA LYS A 28 1.31 15.49 1.53
C LYS A 28 1.55 16.55 0.46
N ASP A 29 2.09 16.16 -0.69
CA ASP A 29 2.41 17.10 -1.76
C ASP A 29 1.16 17.70 -2.40
N ASN A 30 0.06 16.93 -2.49
CA ASN A 30 -1.17 17.39 -3.14
C ASN A 30 -2.14 18.10 -2.20
N PHE A 31 -2.16 17.75 -0.91
CA PHE A 31 -3.20 18.17 0.04
C PHE A 31 -2.66 18.71 1.36
N GLY A 32 -1.35 18.60 1.62
CA GLY A 32 -0.68 19.13 2.81
C GLY A 32 -0.62 18.16 4.00
N GLU A 33 0.06 18.61 5.06
CA GLU A 33 0.38 17.75 6.23
C GLU A 33 -0.84 17.33 7.05
N GLY A 34 -1.88 18.18 7.13
CA GLY A 34 -3.10 17.85 7.86
C GLY A 34 -3.85 16.66 7.26
N GLU A 35 -4.03 16.67 5.95
CA GLU A 35 -4.69 15.58 5.21
C GLU A 35 -3.85 14.30 5.22
N THR A 36 -2.51 14.43 5.21
CA THR A 36 -1.60 13.28 5.35
C THR A 36 -1.82 12.55 6.68
N TYR A 37 -1.99 13.30 7.78
CA TYR A 37 -2.23 12.70 9.10
C TYR A 37 -3.59 12.01 9.16
N VAL A 38 -4.64 12.66 8.64
CA VAL A 38 -5.99 12.07 8.58
C VAL A 38 -5.97 10.77 7.78
N GLU A 39 -5.34 10.78 6.61
CA GLU A 39 -5.25 9.60 5.75
C GLU A 39 -4.42 8.48 6.40
N ALA A 40 -3.35 8.83 7.11
CA ALA A 40 -2.54 7.86 7.83
C ALA A 40 -3.31 7.15 8.95
N VAL A 41 -4.11 7.89 9.72
CA VAL A 41 -4.97 7.32 10.76
C VAL A 41 -6.06 6.44 10.13
N ARG A 42 -6.76 6.95 9.11
CA ARG A 42 -7.83 6.21 8.43
C ARG A 42 -7.35 4.86 7.90
N LEU A 43 -6.20 4.83 7.23
CA LEU A 43 -5.73 3.63 6.54
C LEU A 43 -4.92 2.66 7.43
N LEU A 44 -4.47 3.06 8.61
CA LEU A 44 -3.77 2.14 9.53
C LEU A 44 -4.64 1.70 10.70
N ASP A 45 -5.48 2.58 11.23
CA ASP A 45 -6.28 2.30 12.41
C ASP A 45 -7.74 1.94 12.05
N GLU A 46 -8.36 2.65 11.11
CA GLU A 46 -9.79 2.48 10.81
C GLU A 46 -10.05 1.41 9.73
N ASP A 47 -9.26 1.40 8.65
CA ASP A 47 -9.40 0.47 7.52
C ASP A 47 -8.05 0.00 6.93
N PRO A 48 -7.29 -0.84 7.66
CA PRO A 48 -6.03 -1.39 7.19
C PRO A 48 -6.17 -2.34 5.99
N LEU A 49 -7.36 -2.92 5.79
CA LEU A 49 -7.59 -3.81 4.64
C LEU A 49 -7.74 -3.03 3.34
N GLN A 50 -8.32 -1.83 3.38
CA GLN A 50 -8.37 -0.95 2.21
C GLN A 50 -6.97 -0.54 1.75
N ALA A 51 -6.06 -0.21 2.68
CA ALA A 51 -4.69 0.12 2.34
C ALA A 51 -4.00 -1.04 1.61
N LEU A 52 -4.13 -2.26 2.15
CA LEU A 52 -3.57 -3.46 1.53
C LEU A 52 -4.18 -3.76 0.16
N GLN A 53 -5.49 -3.57 0.01
CA GLN A 53 -6.19 -3.74 -1.26
C GLN A 53 -5.62 -2.77 -2.33
N TRP A 54 -5.43 -1.50 -1.99
CA TRP A 54 -4.88 -0.51 -2.91
C TRP A 54 -3.47 -0.84 -3.33
N TYR A 55 -2.61 -1.25 -2.39
CA TYR A 55 -1.26 -1.71 -2.70
C TYR A 55 -1.27 -2.89 -3.69
N VAL A 56 -2.10 -3.91 -3.45
CA VAL A 56 -2.21 -5.07 -4.35
C VAL A 56 -2.70 -4.65 -5.73
N GLU A 57 -3.65 -3.72 -5.81
CA GLU A 57 -4.17 -3.20 -7.08
C GLU A 57 -3.13 -2.39 -7.86
N ASP A 58 -2.33 -1.57 -7.18
CA ASP A 58 -1.23 -0.83 -7.82
C ASP A 58 -0.14 -1.77 -8.34
N MET A 59 0.25 -2.78 -7.56
CA MET A 59 1.17 -3.82 -8.01
C MET A 59 0.62 -4.56 -9.24
N ARG A 60 -0.67 -4.90 -9.23
CA ARG A 60 -1.34 -5.54 -10.38
C ARG A 60 -1.34 -4.64 -11.62
N ARG A 61 -1.50 -3.33 -11.46
CA ARG A 61 -1.43 -2.35 -12.57
C ARG A 61 -0.01 -2.20 -13.10
N GLY A 62 1.00 -2.17 -12.22
CA GLY A 62 2.42 -2.14 -12.60
C GLY A 62 2.86 -3.38 -13.37
N LEU A 63 2.41 -4.57 -12.95
CA LEU A 63 2.67 -5.85 -13.66
C LEU A 63 1.97 -5.97 -15.02
N ARG A 64 0.92 -5.17 -15.26
CA ARG A 64 0.22 -5.14 -16.56
C ARG A 64 0.73 -4.05 -17.49
N ALA A 65 1.47 -3.07 -16.96
CA ALA A 65 2.02 -1.95 -17.72
C ALA A 65 3.46 -2.21 -18.22
N ALA A 66 4.15 -3.20 -17.66
CA ALA A 66 5.45 -3.70 -18.09
C ALA A 66 5.29 -4.87 -19.09
#